data_AF-A0A506V9Z5-F1
#
_entry.id   AF-A0A506V9Z5-F1
#
_cell.length_a   1.000
_cell.length_b   1.000
_cell.length_c   1.000
_cell.angle_alpha   90.00
_cell.angle_beta   90.00
_cell.angle_gamma   90.00
#
_symmetry.space_group_name_H-M   'P 1'
#
loop_
_entity.id
_entity.type
_entity.pdbx_description
1 polymer ?
#
loop_
_entity_poly.entity_id
_entity_poly.type
_entity_poly.pdbx_seq_one_letter_code
_entity_poly.pdbx_strand_id
1 'polypeptide(L)'
;MMNNSLRNIVARAVITALDTAKKCQAAGLKLIAGDPKEGVEHLEPYGFTSAAQNGAEAVVLFPGGDRSHGMAVIVADRRYRLKGLARGEVAIYDDQGQSVTLTRGGIVVDGGGKPIVFKNAPKARFEMPLESTGDIKDNCDGSGKTMAEMRVTYNGHTHKENGDGGGTTNKPDQPMS
;
A
#
# COMPACT_ATOMS: atom_id res chain seq x y z
N MET A 1 41.38 5.52 27.05
CA MET A 1 40.72 4.52 26.18
C MET A 1 39.18 4.66 26.12
N MET A 2 38.49 5.19 27.15
CA MET A 2 37.01 5.31 27.19
C MET A 2 36.37 6.23 26.12
N ASN A 3 37.12 7.21 25.58
CA ASN A 3 36.57 8.28 24.75
C ASN A 3 36.21 7.86 23.31
N ASN A 4 36.79 6.76 22.81
CA ASN A 4 36.52 6.26 21.45
C ASN A 4 35.30 5.32 21.38
N SER A 5 35.03 4.55 22.44
CA SER A 5 33.88 3.63 22.46
C SER A 5 32.56 4.38 22.40
N LEU A 6 32.42 5.50 23.13
CA LEU A 6 31.24 6.34 23.09
C LEU A 6 30.98 6.94 21.69
N ARG A 7 32.04 7.34 20.98
CA ARG A 7 31.94 7.89 19.62
C ARG A 7 31.48 6.86 18.59
N ASN A 8 31.69 5.58 18.86
CA ASN A 8 31.36 4.49 17.94
C ASN A 8 29.94 3.95 18.11
N ILE A 9 29.20 4.32 19.17
CA ILE A 9 27.89 3.73 19.50
C ILE A 9 26.84 4.00 18.42
N VAL A 10 26.82 5.19 17.83
CA VAL A 10 25.81 5.59 16.85
C VAL A 10 26.50 6.04 15.58
N ALA A 11 26.05 5.53 14.44
CA ALA A 11 26.49 6.03 13.14
C ALA A 11 25.32 6.23 12.20
N ARG A 12 25.51 7.15 11.24
CA ARG A 12 24.70 7.17 10.02
C ARG A 12 25.32 6.25 8.98
N ALA A 13 24.46 5.67 8.16
CA ALA A 13 24.85 4.81 7.06
C ALA A 13 23.95 5.05 5.85
N VAL A 14 24.36 4.51 4.71
CA VAL A 14 23.57 4.43 3.49
C VAL A 14 23.39 2.96 3.11
N ILE A 15 22.17 2.55 2.77
CA ILE A 15 21.85 1.21 2.30
C ILE A 15 22.52 0.96 0.94
N THR A 16 23.27 -0.13 0.83
CA THR A 16 23.89 -0.61 -0.42
C THR A 16 23.32 -1.93 -0.91
N ALA A 17 22.72 -2.72 0.00
CA ALA A 17 22.04 -3.98 -0.31
C ALA A 17 21.05 -4.33 0.80
N LEU A 18 20.06 -5.17 0.49
CA LEU A 18 19.16 -5.80 1.46
C LEU A 18 18.96 -7.28 1.12
N ASP A 19 18.98 -8.12 2.14
CA ASP A 19 18.58 -9.53 2.09
C ASP A 19 17.27 -9.68 2.89
N THR A 20 16.16 -9.58 2.18
CA THR A 20 14.79 -9.62 2.72
C THR A 20 14.27 -11.04 2.95
N ALA A 21 15.02 -12.07 2.54
CA ALA A 21 14.60 -13.46 2.69
C ALA A 21 14.85 -13.99 4.11
N LYS A 22 15.72 -13.33 4.88
CA LYS A 22 16.02 -13.68 6.27
C LYS A 22 14.91 -13.26 7.23
N LYS A 23 14.81 -13.97 8.37
CA LYS A 23 13.86 -13.67 9.44
C LYS A 23 14.06 -12.28 10.05
N CYS A 24 15.32 -11.91 10.28
CA CYS A 24 15.73 -10.53 10.49
C CYS A 24 16.40 -10.10 9.20
N GLN A 25 15.82 -9.09 8.54
CA GLN A 25 16.34 -8.56 7.30
C GLN A 25 17.81 -8.13 7.51
N ALA A 26 18.70 -8.50 6.60
CA ALA A 26 20.10 -8.11 6.68
C ALA A 26 20.41 -7.00 5.67
N ALA A 27 21.20 -6.02 6.08
CA ALA A 27 21.55 -4.86 5.28
C ALA A 27 23.05 -4.83 4.96
N GLY A 28 23.36 -4.51 3.71
CA GLY A 28 24.62 -3.94 3.29
C GLY A 28 24.59 -2.43 3.51
N LEU A 29 25.63 -1.89 4.15
CA LEU A 29 25.72 -0.51 4.61
C LEU A 29 27.05 0.11 4.21
N LYS A 30 27.01 1.37 3.81
CA LYS A 30 28.17 2.26 3.77
C LYS A 30 28.11 3.24 4.92
N LEU A 31 29.04 3.13 5.86
CA LEU A 31 29.12 3.99 7.04
C LEU A 31 29.77 5.35 6.70
N ILE A 32 29.71 6.30 7.63
CA ILE A 32 30.53 7.53 7.58
C ILE A 32 32.01 7.15 7.38
N ALA A 33 32.72 7.92 6.53
CA ALA A 33 34.07 7.64 6.03
C ALA A 33 34.18 6.51 4.99
N GLY A 34 33.06 5.87 4.63
CA GLY A 34 32.97 4.97 3.48
C GLY A 34 33.21 3.49 3.80
N ASP A 35 33.37 3.13 5.07
CA ASP A 35 33.55 1.75 5.50
C ASP A 35 32.33 0.89 5.12
N PRO A 36 32.51 -0.14 4.26
CA PRO A 36 31.44 -1.07 3.95
C PRO A 36 31.20 -2.02 5.11
N LYS A 37 29.93 -2.39 5.29
CA LYS A 37 29.48 -3.44 6.21
C LYS A 37 28.40 -4.26 5.56
N GLU A 38 28.51 -5.57 5.69
CA GLU A 38 27.54 -6.51 5.17
C GLU A 38 26.92 -7.31 6.31
N GLY A 39 25.72 -7.83 6.09
CA GLY A 39 25.05 -8.70 7.06
C GLY A 39 24.59 -7.99 8.34
N VAL A 40 24.46 -6.65 8.31
CA VAL A 40 24.02 -5.87 9.48
C VAL A 40 22.53 -6.12 9.71
N GLU A 41 22.14 -6.47 10.93
CA GLU A 41 20.73 -6.73 11.25
C GLU A 41 19.90 -5.45 11.14
N HIS A 42 18.83 -5.48 10.37
CA HIS A 42 17.83 -4.43 10.29
C HIS A 42 16.64 -4.81 11.18
N LEU A 43 16.55 -4.16 12.33
CA LEU A 43 15.45 -4.35 13.27
C LEU A 43 14.26 -3.49 12.86
N GLU A 44 13.13 -4.15 12.61
CA GLU A 44 11.89 -3.51 12.19
C GLU A 44 10.83 -3.60 13.30
N PRO A 45 10.00 -2.56 13.51
CA PRO A 45 8.85 -2.66 14.41
C PRO A 45 7.89 -3.78 13.97
N TYR A 46 7.39 -4.57 14.91
CA TYR A 46 6.42 -5.63 14.59
C TYR A 46 5.21 -5.08 13.83
N GLY A 47 4.81 -5.77 12.75
CA GLY A 47 3.72 -5.36 11.86
C GLY A 47 4.14 -4.38 10.76
N PHE A 48 5.39 -3.91 10.76
CA PHE A 48 5.96 -3.06 9.71
C PHE A 48 7.19 -3.74 9.11
N THR A 49 7.28 -3.76 7.80
CA THR A 49 8.49 -4.18 7.09
C THR A 49 8.66 -3.35 5.83
N SER A 50 9.90 -3.05 5.47
CA SER A 50 10.24 -2.27 4.30
C SER A 50 11.53 -2.78 3.66
N ALA A 51 11.54 -2.83 2.33
CA ALA A 51 12.71 -3.12 1.52
C ALA A 51 13.14 -1.81 0.83
N ALA A 52 13.81 -0.93 1.58
CA ALA A 52 14.18 0.38 1.08
C ALA A 52 15.15 0.30 -0.11
N GLN A 53 15.05 1.26 -1.03
CA GLN A 53 15.93 1.34 -2.18
C GLN A 53 17.38 1.59 -1.76
N ASN A 54 18.33 1.12 -2.57
CA ASN A 54 19.73 1.52 -2.43
C ASN A 54 19.86 3.05 -2.44
N GLY A 55 20.70 3.57 -1.55
CA GLY A 55 20.80 5.01 -1.30
C GLY A 55 19.90 5.52 -0.16
N ALA A 56 19.01 4.68 0.40
CA ALA A 56 18.27 5.02 1.61
C ALA A 56 19.24 5.23 2.80
N GLU A 57 18.84 6.08 3.74
CA GLU A 57 19.65 6.45 4.89
C GLU A 57 19.27 5.61 6.10
N ALA A 58 20.26 5.18 6.87
CA ALA A 58 20.05 4.39 8.08
C ALA A 58 20.71 5.02 9.30
N VAL A 59 20.12 4.79 10.47
CA VAL A 59 20.79 4.96 11.76
C VAL A 59 21.15 3.57 12.29
N VAL A 60 22.43 3.41 12.63
CA VAL A 60 23.00 2.14 13.08
C VAL A 60 23.53 2.31 14.49
N LEU A 61 23.18 1.37 15.35
CA LEU A 61 23.69 1.25 16.71
C LEU A 61 24.77 0.16 16.77
N PHE A 62 25.81 0.41 17.56
CA PHE A 62 26.92 -0.52 17.82
C PHE A 62 27.02 -0.71 19.34
N PRO A 63 26.41 -1.77 19.90
CA PRO A 63 26.47 -2.05 21.33
C PRO A 63 27.92 -2.08 21.85
N GLY A 64 28.20 -1.37 22.94
CA GLY A 64 29.56 -1.23 23.50
C GLY A 64 30.56 -0.48 22.61
N GLY A 65 30.13 0.08 21.48
CA GLY A 65 31.01 0.65 20.45
C GLY A 65 31.72 -0.38 19.59
N ASP A 66 31.33 -1.67 19.66
CA ASP A 66 31.88 -2.72 18.81
C ASP A 66 31.36 -2.55 17.39
N ARG A 67 32.24 -2.09 16.50
CA ARG A 67 31.87 -1.84 15.11
C ARG A 67 31.58 -3.11 14.34
N SER A 68 31.95 -4.30 14.81
CA SER A 68 31.69 -5.58 14.12
C SER A 68 30.23 -6.02 14.22
N HIS A 69 29.52 -5.62 15.28
CA HIS A 69 28.15 -5.99 15.55
C HIS A 69 27.24 -4.74 15.50
N GLY A 70 26.83 -4.37 14.28
CA GLY A 70 25.91 -3.27 14.06
C GLY A 70 24.45 -3.71 13.99
N MET A 71 23.55 -2.81 14.35
CA MET A 71 22.09 -2.99 14.21
C MET A 71 21.49 -1.73 13.61
N ALA A 72 20.90 -1.82 12.42
CA ALA A 72 20.13 -0.73 11.83
C ALA A 72 18.75 -0.68 12.48
N VAL A 73 18.37 0.48 13.03
CA VAL A 73 17.13 0.64 13.82
C VAL A 73 16.10 1.55 13.16
N ILE A 74 16.53 2.39 12.23
CA ILE A 74 15.65 3.21 11.39
C ILE A 74 16.29 3.29 10.01
N VAL A 75 15.49 3.02 8.98
CA VAL A 75 15.83 3.27 7.58
C VAL A 75 14.81 4.26 7.02
N ALA A 76 15.29 5.32 6.38
CA ALA A 76 14.49 6.37 5.79
C ALA A 76 14.97 6.70 4.39
N ASP A 77 14.04 6.83 3.45
CA ASP A 77 14.34 7.32 2.12
C ASP A 77 13.66 8.66 1.87
N ARG A 78 14.42 9.74 2.03
CA ARG A 78 13.91 11.10 1.87
C ARG A 78 13.50 11.43 0.43
N ARG A 79 13.95 10.65 -0.57
CA ARG A 79 13.57 10.84 -1.98
C ARG A 79 12.07 10.65 -2.17
N TYR A 80 11.49 9.72 -1.41
CA TYR A 80 10.09 9.30 -1.51
C TYR A 80 9.24 9.71 -0.30
N ARG A 81 9.81 10.45 0.65
CA ARG A 81 9.09 10.92 1.82
C ARG A 81 7.85 11.70 1.40
N LEU A 82 6.67 11.24 1.81
CA LEU A 82 5.42 11.98 1.64
C LEU A 82 5.51 13.36 2.33
N LYS A 83 5.18 14.43 1.60
CA LYS A 83 5.29 15.84 2.07
C LYS A 83 3.89 16.45 2.20
N GLY A 84 3.80 17.58 2.91
CA GLY A 84 2.58 18.40 2.95
C GLY A 84 1.49 17.93 3.92
N LEU A 85 1.76 16.94 4.77
CA LEU A 85 0.83 16.50 5.82
C LEU A 85 0.53 17.64 6.81
N ALA A 86 -0.75 17.80 7.16
CA ALA A 86 -1.15 18.66 8.26
C ALA A 86 -0.68 18.05 9.60
N ARG A 87 -0.54 18.89 10.62
CA ARG A 87 -0.07 18.43 11.93
C ARG A 87 -1.00 17.34 12.48
N GLY A 88 -0.40 16.24 12.91
CA GLY A 88 -1.08 15.06 13.43
C GLY A 88 -1.49 14.01 12.39
N GLU A 89 -1.47 14.32 11.09
CA GLU A 89 -1.74 13.31 10.05
C GLU A 89 -0.61 12.28 9.96
N VAL A 90 -0.96 11.05 9.57
CA VAL A 90 -0.03 9.92 9.51
C VAL A 90 -0.25 9.17 8.21
N ALA A 91 0.81 8.66 7.59
CA ALA A 91 0.73 7.90 6.36
C ALA A 91 1.72 6.74 6.32
N ILE A 92 1.33 5.68 5.62
CA ILE A 92 2.22 4.64 5.08
C ILE A 92 2.30 4.88 3.58
N TYR A 93 3.50 4.82 3.01
CA TYR A 93 3.75 5.17 1.60
C TYR A 93 4.91 4.37 1.01
N ASP A 94 5.03 4.33 -0.31
CA ASP A 94 6.14 3.71 -1.03
C ASP A 94 6.83 4.65 -2.04
N ASP A 95 7.82 4.12 -2.78
CA ASP A 95 8.59 4.83 -3.79
C ASP A 95 7.84 5.10 -5.10
N GLN A 96 6.67 4.49 -5.26
CA GLN A 96 5.86 4.57 -6.47
C GLN A 96 4.61 5.45 -6.30
N GLY A 97 4.51 6.16 -5.18
CA GLY A 97 3.43 7.10 -4.88
C GLY A 97 2.17 6.46 -4.31
N GLN A 98 2.19 5.18 -3.95
CA GLN A 98 1.06 4.55 -3.26
C GLN A 98 1.04 5.01 -1.80
N SER A 99 -0.14 5.20 -1.22
CA SER A 99 -0.26 5.55 0.20
C SER A 99 -1.57 5.15 0.86
N VAL A 100 -1.51 4.96 2.18
CA VAL A 100 -2.67 4.96 3.08
C VAL A 100 -2.46 6.10 4.06
N THR A 101 -3.31 7.12 3.99
CA THR A 101 -3.15 8.37 4.75
C THR A 101 -4.34 8.62 5.65
N LEU A 102 -4.07 8.74 6.96
CA LEU A 102 -5.01 9.19 7.97
C LEU A 102 -5.00 10.73 8.01
N THR A 103 -5.91 11.36 7.25
CA THR A 103 -6.02 12.81 7.16
C THR A 103 -6.97 13.37 8.24
N ARG A 104 -7.05 14.69 8.35
CA ARG A 104 -8.07 15.37 9.18
C ARG A 104 -9.50 15.22 8.63
N GLY A 105 -9.66 14.94 7.34
CA GLY A 105 -10.96 14.77 6.68
C GLY A 105 -11.43 13.32 6.54
N GLY A 106 -10.59 12.34 6.89
CA GLY A 106 -10.87 10.91 6.70
C GLY A 106 -9.67 10.13 6.21
N ILE A 107 -9.89 8.87 5.83
CA ILE A 107 -8.85 7.98 5.32
C ILE A 107 -8.80 8.08 3.81
N VAL A 108 -7.61 8.32 3.25
CA VAL A 108 -7.37 8.30 1.80
C VAL A 108 -6.46 7.13 1.47
N VAL A 109 -6.91 6.26 0.58
CA VAL A 109 -6.09 5.18 0.00
C VAL A 109 -5.78 5.55 -1.44
N ASP A 110 -4.53 5.95 -1.69
CA ASP A 110 -4.05 6.29 -3.02
C ASP A 110 -3.29 5.10 -3.62
N GLY A 111 -3.80 4.57 -4.73
CA GLY A 111 -3.20 3.46 -5.45
C GLY A 111 -1.97 3.85 -6.27
N GLY A 112 -1.62 5.15 -6.41
CA GLY A 112 -0.50 5.59 -7.23
C GLY A 112 -0.63 5.15 -8.70
N GLY A 113 -1.86 5.11 -9.23
CA GLY A 113 -2.17 4.57 -10.56
C GLY A 113 -2.23 3.05 -10.66
N LYS A 114 -2.13 2.32 -9.54
CA LYS A 114 -2.23 0.86 -9.45
C LYS A 114 -3.54 0.41 -8.82
N PRO A 115 -3.98 -0.84 -9.04
CA PRO A 115 -5.22 -1.34 -8.46
C PRO A 115 -5.13 -1.52 -6.93
N ILE A 116 -6.23 -1.22 -6.25
CA ILE A 116 -6.47 -1.64 -4.86
C ILE A 116 -7.21 -2.98 -4.90
N VAL A 117 -6.64 -4.03 -4.33
CA VAL A 117 -7.23 -5.38 -4.37
C VAL A 117 -7.39 -5.96 -2.98
N PHE A 118 -8.63 -6.25 -2.60
CA PHE A 118 -8.96 -7.00 -1.38
C PHE A 118 -9.09 -8.49 -1.72
N LYS A 119 -8.28 -9.37 -1.10
CA LYS A 119 -8.22 -10.81 -1.41
C LYS A 119 -8.41 -11.66 -0.16
N ASN A 120 -8.94 -12.88 -0.34
CA ASN A 120 -9.08 -13.92 0.69
C ASN A 120 -9.84 -13.48 1.96
N ALA A 121 -10.71 -12.46 1.84
CA ALA A 121 -11.66 -12.09 2.87
C ALA A 121 -12.99 -12.80 2.62
N PRO A 122 -13.65 -13.39 3.64
CA PRO A 122 -14.95 -14.04 3.46
C PRO A 122 -16.08 -13.04 3.18
N LYS A 123 -15.90 -11.77 3.52
CA LYS A 123 -16.89 -10.71 3.34
C LYS A 123 -16.22 -9.33 3.28
N ALA A 124 -16.64 -8.51 2.34
CA ALA A 124 -16.49 -7.06 2.41
C ALA A 124 -17.86 -6.46 2.78
N ARG A 125 -17.93 -5.64 3.83
CA ARG A 125 -19.15 -4.96 4.27
C ARG A 125 -18.87 -3.47 4.41
N PHE A 126 -19.70 -2.66 3.77
CA PHE A 126 -19.69 -1.21 3.89
C PHE A 126 -20.98 -0.77 4.58
N GLU A 127 -20.89 -0.24 5.80
CA GLU A 127 -22.03 0.27 6.57
C GLU A 127 -22.24 1.76 6.28
N MET A 128 -22.29 2.08 4.99
CA MET A 128 -22.42 3.43 4.43
C MET A 128 -22.85 3.33 2.97
N PRO A 129 -23.41 4.41 2.37
CA PRO A 129 -23.60 4.50 0.93
C PRO A 129 -22.27 4.34 0.17
N LEU A 130 -22.35 3.83 -1.06
CA LEU A 130 -21.21 3.72 -1.97
C LEU A 130 -21.39 4.70 -3.13
N GLU A 131 -20.44 5.62 -3.29
CA GLU A 131 -20.35 6.53 -4.44
C GLU A 131 -19.24 6.07 -5.38
N SER A 132 -19.53 5.99 -6.68
CA SER A 132 -18.57 5.58 -7.70
C SER A 132 -18.72 6.45 -8.93
N THR A 133 -17.62 7.05 -9.39
CA THR A 133 -17.58 7.80 -10.66
C THR A 133 -17.51 6.87 -11.87
N GLY A 134 -17.10 5.61 -11.66
CA GLY A 134 -17.11 4.55 -12.66
C GLY A 134 -18.21 3.53 -12.41
N ASP A 135 -18.33 2.58 -13.33
CA ASP A 135 -19.29 1.48 -13.20
C ASP A 135 -18.94 0.50 -12.06
N ILE A 136 -19.98 -0.08 -11.47
CA ILE A 136 -19.85 -1.20 -10.52
C ILE A 136 -20.20 -2.48 -11.27
N LYS A 137 -19.26 -3.43 -11.30
CA LYS A 137 -19.43 -4.75 -11.90
C LYS A 137 -19.32 -5.81 -10.81
N ASP A 138 -20.34 -6.66 -10.69
CA ASP A 138 -20.26 -7.88 -9.89
C ASP A 138 -19.73 -9.05 -10.73
N ASN A 139 -19.26 -10.12 -10.08
CA ASN A 139 -18.82 -11.36 -10.74
C ASN A 139 -17.98 -11.14 -12.02
N CYS A 140 -16.97 -10.26 -11.94
CA CYS A 140 -16.33 -9.64 -13.12
C CYS A 140 -15.55 -10.59 -14.03
N ASP A 141 -15.05 -11.70 -13.47
CA ASP A 141 -14.36 -12.79 -14.19
C ASP A 141 -15.31 -13.91 -14.66
N GLY A 142 -16.61 -13.76 -14.38
CA GLY A 142 -17.68 -14.62 -14.86
C GLY A 142 -18.60 -13.91 -15.85
N SER A 143 -19.90 -14.17 -15.73
CA SER A 143 -20.94 -13.57 -16.58
C SER A 143 -21.55 -12.28 -16.01
N GLY A 144 -20.96 -11.73 -14.93
CA GLY A 144 -21.48 -10.54 -14.26
C GLY A 144 -21.55 -9.31 -15.17
N LYS A 145 -22.48 -8.42 -14.85
CA LYS A 145 -22.81 -7.23 -15.64
C LYS A 145 -22.56 -5.98 -14.81
N THR A 146 -22.26 -4.86 -15.46
CA THR A 146 -22.23 -3.59 -14.72
C THR A 146 -23.64 -3.17 -14.34
N MET A 147 -23.77 -2.36 -13.28
CA MET A 147 -25.04 -1.72 -12.95
C MET A 147 -25.61 -0.94 -14.14
N ALA A 148 -24.75 -0.30 -14.95
CA ALA A 148 -25.20 0.39 -16.16
C ALA A 148 -25.74 -0.58 -17.23
N GLU A 149 -25.04 -1.69 -17.51
CA GLU A 149 -25.53 -2.72 -18.45
C GLU A 149 -26.86 -3.31 -18.00
N MET A 150 -27.04 -3.54 -16.70
CA MET A 150 -28.31 -4.02 -16.16
C MET A 150 -29.44 -3.01 -16.35
N ARG A 151 -29.18 -1.71 -16.17
CA ARG A 151 -30.18 -0.65 -16.46
C ARG A 151 -30.57 -0.61 -17.92
N VAL A 152 -29.61 -0.72 -18.84
CA VAL A 152 -29.89 -0.78 -20.29
C VAL A 152 -30.73 -2.02 -20.62
N THR A 153 -30.35 -3.17 -20.10
CA THR A 153 -31.05 -4.43 -20.33
C THR A 153 -32.48 -4.36 -19.79
N TYR A 154 -32.65 -3.86 -18.56
CA TYR A 154 -33.96 -3.65 -17.95
C TYR A 154 -34.80 -2.63 -18.73
N ASN A 155 -34.29 -1.44 -19.00
CA ASN A 155 -35.08 -0.42 -19.73
C ASN A 155 -35.43 -0.85 -21.16
N GLY A 156 -34.67 -1.78 -21.74
CA GLY A 156 -34.87 -2.30 -23.08
C GLY A 156 -35.70 -3.58 -23.18
N HIS A 157 -35.97 -4.29 -22.06
CA HIS A 157 -36.55 -5.62 -22.14
C HIS A 157 -38.03 -5.60 -22.54
N THR A 158 -38.47 -6.68 -23.17
CA THR A 158 -39.85 -6.95 -23.55
C THR A 158 -40.14 -8.44 -23.33
N HIS A 159 -41.40 -8.82 -23.20
CA HIS A 159 -41.83 -10.22 -23.08
C HIS A 159 -42.71 -10.62 -24.26
N LYS A 160 -42.71 -11.91 -24.61
CA LYS A 160 -43.76 -12.49 -25.46
C LYS A 160 -45.01 -12.66 -24.62
N GLU A 161 -46.14 -12.16 -25.09
CA GLU A 161 -47.41 -12.30 -24.40
C GLU A 161 -47.92 -13.74 -24.56
N ASN A 162 -48.28 -14.38 -23.44
CA ASN A 162 -48.89 -15.71 -23.46
C ASN A 162 -50.41 -15.53 -23.62
N GLY A 163 -50.91 -15.67 -24.84
CA GLY A 163 -52.32 -15.54 -25.20
C GLY A 163 -52.56 -15.65 -26.71
N ASP A 164 -53.82 -15.53 -27.11
CA ASP A 164 -54.36 -15.77 -28.46
C ASP A 164 -53.92 -14.75 -29.53
N GLY A 165 -53.21 -13.68 -29.14
CA GLY A 165 -52.72 -12.61 -30.02
C GLY A 165 -51.23 -12.65 -30.39
N GLY A 166 -50.40 -13.47 -29.72
CA GLY A 166 -48.97 -13.65 -30.08
C GLY A 166 -48.08 -12.39 -30.06
N GLY A 167 -48.47 -11.34 -29.33
CA GLY A 167 -47.79 -10.04 -29.29
C GLY A 167 -46.49 -10.01 -28.47
N THR A 168 -45.76 -8.91 -28.59
CA THR A 168 -44.62 -8.57 -27.70
C THR A 168 -44.99 -7.34 -26.89
N THR A 169 -44.74 -7.37 -25.59
CA THR A 169 -45.04 -6.24 -24.70
C THR A 169 -44.23 -5.01 -25.09
N ASN A 170 -44.69 -3.83 -24.64
CA ASN A 170 -43.82 -2.66 -24.61
C ASN A 170 -42.70 -2.83 -23.57
N LYS A 171 -41.72 -1.94 -23.63
CA LYS A 171 -40.67 -1.79 -22.60
C LYS A 171 -41.26 -1.33 -21.26
N PRO A 172 -40.53 -1.47 -20.13
CA PRO A 172 -40.97 -0.94 -18.84
C PRO A 172 -41.33 0.54 -18.92
N ASP A 173 -42.45 0.90 -18.30
CA ASP A 173 -42.96 2.27 -18.20
C ASP A 173 -42.30 3.06 -17.06
N GLN A 174 -41.64 2.37 -16.13
CA GLN A 174 -40.80 2.94 -15.07
C GLN A 174 -39.32 2.56 -15.28
N PRO A 175 -38.55 3.32 -16.09
CA PRO A 175 -37.16 3.00 -16.36
C PRO A 175 -36.26 3.26 -15.16
N MET A 176 -35.19 2.48 -15.03
CA MET A 176 -34.08 2.76 -14.13
C MET A 176 -33.21 3.90 -14.70
N SER A 177 -32.75 4.82 -13.84
CA SER A 177 -31.79 5.88 -14.18
C SER A 177 -30.34 5.41 -14.09
#